data_AF-A0AAX4KBS8-F1
#
_entry.id   AF-A0AAX4KBS8-F1
#
_cell.length_a   1.000
_cell.length_b   1.000
_cell.length_c   1.000
_cell.angle_alpha   90.00
_cell.angle_beta   90.00
_cell.angle_gamma   90.00
#
_symmetry.space_group_name_H-M   'P 1'
#
loop_
_entity.id
_entity.type
_entity.pdbx_description
1 polymer ?
#
loop_
_entity_poly.entity_id
_entity_poly.type
_entity_poly.pdbx_seq_one_letter_code
_entity_poly.pdbx_strand_id
1 'polypeptide(L)'
;MTTDNEETQPHNPPRADEKTRLRETHCDPCGDVTLILNDGAEFRASSFRFSKISKLFSDAFNLPPPSQSTQSAHQPIHLDFSENILSIFLDLTALPEK
;
A
#
# COMPACT_ATOMS: atom_id res chain seq x y z
N MET A 1 6.27 -48.06 -31.85
CA MET A 1 7.68 -48.28 -31.46
C MET A 1 8.43 -47.12 -32.12
N THR A 2 8.86 -46.04 -31.46
CA THR A 2 9.40 -45.79 -30.10
C THR A 2 9.27 -44.26 -29.90
N THR A 3 8.42 -43.75 -29.00
CA THR A 3 8.75 -43.03 -27.73
C THR A 3 10.11 -42.34 -27.62
N ASP A 4 10.08 -41.01 -27.47
CA ASP A 4 10.97 -40.14 -26.64
C ASP A 4 10.20 -38.79 -26.52
N ASN A 5 9.43 -38.50 -25.47
CA ASN A 5 9.82 -38.08 -24.11
C ASN A 5 10.91 -37.00 -24.09
N GLU A 6 10.53 -35.74 -24.29
CA GLU A 6 11.30 -34.64 -23.74
C GLU A 6 10.52 -33.99 -22.59
N GLU A 7 11.26 -33.90 -21.49
CA GLU A 7 10.83 -33.91 -20.13
C GLU A 7 10.50 -32.49 -19.64
N THR A 8 9.52 -32.45 -18.76
CA THR A 8 9.02 -31.30 -18.02
C THR A 8 10.16 -30.55 -17.32
N GLN A 9 10.51 -29.35 -17.79
CA GLN A 9 11.06 -28.33 -16.89
C GLN A 9 9.89 -27.55 -16.27
N PRO A 10 9.57 -27.74 -14.97
CA PRO A 10 8.75 -26.77 -14.27
C PRO A 10 9.59 -25.48 -14.23
N HIS A 11 9.18 -24.51 -15.05
CA HIS A 11 9.67 -23.15 -14.92
C HIS A 11 9.37 -22.74 -13.48
N ASN A 12 10.40 -22.74 -12.63
CA ASN A 12 10.27 -22.27 -11.26
C ASN A 12 9.55 -20.92 -11.33
N PRO A 13 8.46 -20.72 -10.59
CA PRO A 13 7.94 -19.36 -10.42
C PRO A 13 9.11 -18.51 -9.89
N PRO A 14 9.27 -17.27 -10.37
CA PRO A 14 10.29 -16.38 -9.84
C PRO A 14 10.18 -16.42 -8.31
N ARG A 15 11.31 -16.81 -7.69
CA ARG A 15 11.45 -16.96 -6.24
C ARG A 15 10.70 -15.83 -5.54
N ALA A 16 9.86 -16.23 -4.58
CA ALA A 16 9.28 -15.37 -3.55
C ALA A 16 10.39 -14.78 -2.65
N ASP A 17 11.26 -13.97 -3.25
CA ASP A 17 12.38 -13.25 -2.63
C ASP A 17 12.46 -11.82 -3.20
N GLU A 18 11.39 -11.34 -3.86
CA GLU A 18 11.12 -9.91 -3.87
C GLU A 18 10.55 -9.59 -2.50
N LYS A 19 11.47 -9.58 -1.53
CA LYS A 19 11.36 -8.90 -0.26
C LYS A 19 10.60 -7.61 -0.54
N THR A 20 9.33 -7.58 -0.16
CA THR A 20 8.52 -6.39 0.13
C THR A 20 9.31 -5.62 1.16
N ARG A 21 10.36 -4.94 0.69
CA ARG A 21 11.09 -3.95 1.44
C ARG A 21 10.12 -2.80 1.48
N LEU A 22 9.17 -2.89 2.41
CA LEU A 22 8.52 -1.72 2.99
C LEU A 22 9.59 -0.65 3.01
N ARG A 23 9.45 0.37 2.17
CA ARG A 23 10.36 1.49 2.24
C ARG A 23 10.05 2.15 3.57
N GLU A 24 10.84 1.78 4.60
CA GLU A 24 10.76 2.31 5.97
C GLU A 24 10.72 3.84 5.99
N THR A 25 11.17 4.48 4.91
CA THR A 25 11.17 5.93 4.73
C THR A 25 9.80 6.58 4.73
N HIS A 26 8.73 5.85 4.39
CA HIS A 26 7.39 6.44 4.25
C HIS A 26 6.40 5.98 5.34
N CYS A 27 6.62 4.82 5.96
CA CYS A 27 5.77 4.36 7.07
C CYS A 27 5.98 5.20 8.33
N ASP A 28 4.90 5.74 8.88
CA ASP A 28 4.91 6.46 10.14
C ASP A 28 4.59 5.51 11.31
N PRO A 29 5.54 5.23 12.23
CA PRO A 29 5.28 4.37 13.39
C PRO A 29 4.18 4.93 14.32
N CYS A 30 3.93 6.23 14.25
CA CYS A 30 2.89 6.94 14.99
C CYS A 30 1.64 7.23 14.13
N GLY A 31 1.57 6.69 12.90
CA GLY A 31 0.45 6.90 11.99
C GLY A 31 -0.88 6.44 12.59
N ASP A 32 -1.91 7.28 12.44
CA ASP A 32 -3.27 7.06 12.93
C ASP A 32 -4.18 6.40 11.89
N VAL A 33 -3.73 6.31 10.63
CA VAL A 33 -4.43 5.58 9.56
C VAL A 33 -3.56 4.45 9.01
N THR A 34 -4.23 3.38 8.59
CA THR A 34 -3.60 2.25 7.89
C THR A 34 -4.20 2.18 6.49
N LEU A 35 -3.34 2.21 5.48
CA LEU A 35 -3.69 2.03 4.08
C LEU A 35 -3.29 0.62 3.65
N ILE A 36 -4.17 -0.08 2.95
CA ILE A 36 -3.89 -1.41 2.37
C ILE A 36 -3.86 -1.25 0.86
N LEU A 37 -2.74 -1.63 0.25
CA LEU A 37 -2.48 -1.48 -1.18
C LEU A 37 -2.92 -2.71 -1.97
N ASN A 38 -2.99 -2.58 -3.29
CA ASN A 38 -3.48 -3.67 -4.15
C ASN A 38 -2.57 -4.91 -4.15
N ASP A 39 -1.28 -4.72 -3.86
CA ASP A 39 -0.28 -5.77 -3.73
C ASP A 39 -0.27 -6.41 -2.32
N GLY A 40 -1.16 -5.95 -1.43
CA GLY A 40 -1.29 -6.44 -0.07
C GLY A 40 -0.35 -5.75 0.92
N ALA A 41 0.49 -4.80 0.48
CA ALA A 41 1.30 -4.00 1.39
C ALA A 41 0.45 -3.14 2.32
N GLU A 42 0.82 -3.14 3.59
CA GLU A 42 0.24 -2.28 4.62
C GLU A 42 1.12 -1.06 4.85
N PHE A 43 0.47 0.10 4.91
CA PHE A 43 1.15 1.37 5.03
C PHE A 43 0.51 2.22 6.12
N ARG A 44 1.24 2.45 7.22
CA ARG A 44 0.78 3.36 8.28
C ARG A 44 1.21 4.78 7.98
N ALA A 45 0.26 5.69 8.11
CA ALA A 45 0.45 7.10 7.78
C ALA A 45 -0.24 8.01 8.78
N SER A 46 0.20 9.27 8.82
CA SER A 46 -0.50 10.33 9.52
C SER A 46 -1.62 10.89 8.63
N SER A 47 -2.87 10.79 9.07
CA SER A 47 -4.03 11.36 8.38
C SER A 47 -3.85 12.85 8.14
N PHE A 48 -3.35 13.58 9.14
CA PHE A 48 -3.10 15.02 9.06
C PHE A 48 -2.11 15.39 7.95
N ARG A 49 -1.00 14.65 7.82
CA ARG A 49 -0.01 14.91 6.76
C ARG A 49 -0.58 14.57 5.38
N PHE A 50 -1.25 13.43 5.27
CA PHE A 50 -1.86 13.00 4.01
C PHE A 50 -2.98 13.93 3.54
N SER A 51 -3.79 14.47 4.46
CA SER A 51 -4.82 15.48 4.16
C SER A 51 -4.24 16.78 3.60
N LYS A 52 -3.04 17.18 4.04
CA LYS A 52 -2.36 18.36 3.49
C LYS A 52 -1.83 18.13 2.08
N ILE A 53 -1.43 16.89 1.80
CA ILE A 53 -0.81 16.50 0.54
C ILE A 53 -1.87 16.25 -0.55
N SER A 54 -3.04 15.73 -0.18
CA SER A 54 -4.09 15.38 -1.13
C SER A 54 -5.48 15.70 -0.60
N LYS A 55 -6.26 16.40 -1.42
CA LYS A 55 -7.68 16.62 -1.16
C LYS A 55 -8.46 15.30 -1.06
N LEU A 56 -8.09 14.28 -1.85
CA LEU A 56 -8.71 12.96 -1.78
C LEU A 56 -8.64 12.39 -0.35
N PHE A 57 -7.45 12.42 0.25
CA PHE A 57 -7.22 11.91 1.60
C PHE A 57 -7.88 12.81 2.65
N SER A 58 -7.86 14.13 2.46
CA SER A 58 -8.60 15.07 3.31
C SER A 58 -10.09 14.74 3.34
N ASP A 59 -10.71 14.53 2.18
CA ASP A 59 -12.13 14.24 2.11
C ASP A 59 -12.44 12.85 2.70
N ALA A 60 -11.59 11.84 2.42
CA ALA A 60 -11.76 10.48 2.92
C ALA A 60 -11.67 10.37 4.45
N PHE A 61 -10.71 11.06 5.08
CA PHE A 61 -10.52 10.97 6.54
C PHE A 61 -11.51 11.81 7.34
N ASN A 62 -12.22 12.74 6.70
CA ASN A 62 -13.27 13.54 7.34
C ASN A 62 -14.66 12.90 7.26
N LEU A 63 -14.79 11.73 6.61
CA LEU A 63 -16.06 11.03 6.58
C LEU A 63 -16.42 10.48 7.97
N PRO A 64 -17.68 10.62 8.40
CA PRO A 64 -18.12 10.03 9.65
C PRO A 64 -17.97 8.49 9.57
N PRO A 65 -17.59 7.83 10.68
CA PRO A 65 -17.50 6.39 10.71
C PRO A 65 -18.86 5.77 10.36
N PRO A 66 -18.89 4.65 9.62
CA PRO A 66 -20.13 3.99 9.29
C PRO A 66 -20.88 3.59 10.56
N SER A 67 -22.18 3.83 10.60
CA SER A 67 -23.04 3.71 11.80
C SER A 67 -23.09 2.29 12.41
N GLN A 68 -22.44 1.31 11.78
CA GLN A 68 -22.43 -0.10 12.17
C GLN A 68 -21.09 -0.56 12.78
N SER A 69 -20.04 0.27 12.80
CA SER A 69 -18.77 -0.11 13.41
C SER A 69 -18.79 0.18 14.92
N THR A 70 -19.06 -0.86 15.72
CA THR A 70 -18.95 -0.83 17.20
C THR A 70 -17.50 -0.81 17.72
N GLN A 71 -16.52 -0.75 16.82
CA GLN A 71 -15.11 -0.61 17.18
C GLN A 71 -14.64 0.80 16.85
N SER A 72 -14.17 1.49 17.89
CA SER A 72 -13.43 2.76 17.86
C SER A 72 -12.06 2.68 17.17
N ALA A 73 -11.82 1.64 16.37
CA ALA A 73 -10.62 1.48 15.58
C ALA A 73 -10.92 1.95 14.15
N HIS A 74 -10.21 2.98 13.68
CA HIS A 74 -10.27 3.41 12.29
C HIS A 74 -10.02 2.20 11.38
N GLN A 75 -10.98 1.87 10.53
CA GLN A 75 -10.82 0.76 9.59
C GLN A 75 -9.69 1.06 8.60
N PRO A 76 -8.91 0.04 8.19
CA PRO A 76 -7.93 0.20 7.12
C PRO A 76 -8.61 0.67 5.83
N ILE A 77 -7.96 1.57 5.10
CA ILE A 77 -8.48 2.09 3.83
C ILE A 77 -7.79 1.33 2.70
N HIS A 78 -8.57 0.65 1.89
CA HIS A 78 -8.08 -0.07 0.72
C HIS A 78 -7.89 0.90 -0.45
N LEU A 79 -6.72 0.83 -1.09
CA LEU A 79 -6.37 1.62 -2.25
C LEU A 79 -6.06 0.70 -3.43
N ASP A 80 -6.58 1.04 -4.61
CA ASP A 80 -6.38 0.26 -5.84
C ASP A 80 -5.02 0.51 -6.52
N PHE A 81 -4.08 1.10 -5.79
CA PHE A 81 -2.74 1.43 -6.28
C PHE A 81 -1.70 0.51 -5.63
N SER A 82 -0.62 0.22 -6.34
CA SER A 82 0.52 -0.53 -5.80
C SER A 82 1.42 0.34 -4.93
N GLU A 83 2.20 -0.26 -4.03
CA GLU A 83 3.20 0.41 -3.20
C GLU A 83 4.10 1.38 -3.97
N ASN A 84 4.56 0.98 -5.16
CA ASN A 84 5.44 1.81 -5.98
C ASN A 84 4.78 3.14 -6.38
N ILE A 85 3.49 3.13 -6.71
CA ILE A 85 2.74 4.33 -7.09
C ILE A 85 2.59 5.25 -5.88
N LEU A 86 2.23 4.69 -4.72
CA LEU A 86 2.09 5.48 -3.49
C LEU A 86 3.43 6.10 -3.07
N SER A 87 4.52 5.34 -3.17
CA SER A 87 5.86 5.83 -2.83
C SER A 87 6.29 7.00 -3.73
N ILE A 88 6.12 6.86 -5.06
CA ILE A 88 6.42 7.93 -6.03
C ILE A 88 5.58 9.16 -5.74
N PHE A 89 4.28 8.99 -5.45
CA PHE A 89 3.41 10.11 -5.09
C PHE A 89 3.94 10.86 -3.87
N LEU A 90 4.33 10.14 -2.81
CA LEU A 90 4.85 10.77 -1.60
C LEU A 90 6.18 11.48 -1.84
N ASP A 91 7.09 10.88 -2.61
CA ASP A 91 8.36 11.50 -2.99
C ASP A 91 8.15 12.84 -3.71
N LEU A 92 7.20 12.89 -4.65
CA LEU A 92 6.86 14.12 -5.37
C LEU A 92 6.30 15.21 -4.45
N THR A 93 5.60 14.82 -3.40
CA THR A 93 4.97 15.75 -2.45
C THR A 93 5.92 16.25 -1.36
N ALA A 94 7.08 15.59 -1.20
CA ALA A 94 8.13 15.99 -0.28
C ALA A 94 9.09 17.04 -0.90
N LEU A 95 8.93 17.38 -2.17
CA LEU A 95 9.74 18.40 -2.83
C LEU A 95 9.39 19.80 -2.27
N PRO A 96 10.39 20.62 -1.92
CA PRO A 96 10.14 21.97 -1.44
C PRO A 96 9.49 22.81 -2.54
N GLU A 97 8.38 23.49 -2.22
CA GLU A 97 7.83 24.54 -3.07
C GLU A 97 8.86 25.68 -3.19
N LYS A 98 9.11 26.11 -4.43
CA LYS A 98 10.16 27.06 -4.79
C LYS A 98 9.76 28.51 -4.57
#